data_AF-A0A7D5DUZ7-F1
#
_entry.id   AF-A0A7D5DUZ7-F1
#
_cell.length_a   1.000
_cell.length_b   1.000
_cell.length_c   1.000
_cell.angle_alpha   90.00
_cell.angle_beta   90.00
_cell.angle_gamma   90.00
#
_symmetry.space_group_name_H-M   'P 1'
#
loop_
_entity.id
_entity.type
_entity.pdbx_description
1 polymer ?
#
loop_
_entity_poly.entity_id
_entity_poly.type
_entity_poly.pdbx_seq_one_letter_code
_entity_poly.pdbx_strand_id
1 'polypeptide(L)' 'MFNLFKRPIETETIDAWAKIADDIAKVAILAIPVMLYGNETAVIKIINSFLLLIGAYFSLLISRHLRRNKHKQGET' A
#
# COMPACT_ATOMS: atom_id res chain seq x y z
N MET A 1 -10.32 29.40 21.82
CA MET A 1 -9.56 28.13 21.72
C MET A 1 -10.49 27.04 21.20
N PHE A 2 -10.51 26.78 19.90
CA PHE A 2 -11.31 25.69 19.29
C PHE A 2 -10.42 24.73 18.50
N ASN A 3 -9.39 24.18 19.15
CA ASN A 3 -8.54 23.13 18.57
C ASN A 3 -9.18 21.73 18.63
N LEU A 4 -10.40 21.58 19.16
CA LEU A 4 -11.10 20.29 19.25
C LEU A 4 -11.52 19.69 17.90
N PHE A 5 -11.54 20.48 16.82
CA PHE A 5 -11.86 20.00 15.47
C PHE A 5 -10.63 19.81 14.59
N LYS A 6 -9.41 20.03 15.11
CA LYS A 6 -8.21 19.66 14.37
C LYS A 6 -8.17 18.13 14.31
N ARG A 7 -8.23 17.58 13.09
CA ARG A 7 -8.19 16.13 12.85
C ARG A 7 -7.07 15.52 13.70
N PRO A 8 -7.34 14.50 14.54
CA PRO A 8 -6.34 13.85 15.38
C PRO A 8 -5.50 12.87 14.56
N ILE A 9 -5.06 13.30 13.38
CA ILE A 9 -4.23 12.52 12.47
C ILE A 9 -3.00 13.36 12.21
N GLU A 10 -1.93 13.03 12.90
CA GLU A 10 -0.64 13.66 12.67
C GLU A 10 -0.16 13.32 11.25
N THR A 11 0.45 14.29 10.59
CA THR A 11 1.04 14.11 9.26
C THR A 11 2.10 13.00 9.26
N GLU A 12 2.71 12.72 10.42
CA GLU A 12 3.63 11.60 10.64
C GLU A 12 2.91 10.25 10.59
N THR A 13 1.70 10.15 11.16
CA THR A 13 0.90 8.92 11.08
C THR A 13 0.54 8.60 9.63
N ILE A 14 0.15 9.60 8.83
CA ILE A 14 -0.16 9.42 7.40
C ILE A 14 1.07 8.92 6.63
N ASP A 15 2.27 9.42 6.97
CA ASP A 15 3.53 9.02 6.35
C ASP A 15 3.89 7.57 6.70
N ALA A 16 3.69 7.18 7.96
CA ALA A 16 3.88 5.81 8.42
C ALA A 16 2.94 4.83 7.69
N TRP A 17 1.66 5.17 7.54
CA TRP A 17 0.72 4.36 6.76
C TRP A 17 1.11 4.25 5.27
N ALA A 18 1.59 5.33 4.67
CA ALA A 18 2.07 5.30 3.29
C ALA A 18 3.30 4.39 3.14
N LYS A 19 4.22 4.44 4.11
CA LYS A 19 5.40 3.56 4.13
C LYS A 19 5.03 2.09 4.28
N ILE A 20 4.09 1.76 5.17
CA ILE A 20 3.58 0.38 5.32
C ILE A 20 2.97 -0.10 4.00
N ALA A 21 2.19 0.74 3.33
CA ALA A 21 1.62 0.40 2.02
C ALA A 21 2.72 0.20 0.95
N ASP A 22 3.78 1.00 0.94
CA ASP A 22 4.94 0.79 0.06
C ASP A 22 5.65 -0.55 0.36
N ASP A 23 5.77 -0.93 1.64
CA ASP A 23 6.41 -2.17 2.06
C ASP A 23 5.58 -3.41 1.72
N ILE A 24 4.25 -3.35 1.87
CA ILE A 24 3.33 -4.41 1.41
C ILE A 24 3.48 -4.62 -0.11
N ALA A 25 3.56 -3.54 -0.89
CA ALA A 25 3.75 -3.65 -2.34
C ALA A 25 5.06 -4.36 -2.69
N LYS A 26 6.17 -4.03 -2.01
CA LYS A 26 7.47 -4.68 -2.21
C LYS A 26 7.40 -6.17 -1.88
N VAL A 27 6.79 -6.53 -0.74
CA VAL A 27 6.63 -7.93 -0.32
C VAL A 27 5.78 -8.71 -1.33
N ALA A 28 4.69 -8.12 -1.83
CA ALA A 28 3.84 -8.74 -2.85
C ALA A 28 4.61 -9.01 -4.15
N ILE A 29 5.46 -8.07 -4.59
CA ILE A 29 6.32 -8.25 -5.78
C ILE A 29 7.35 -9.36 -5.54
N LEU A 30 7.98 -9.40 -4.36
CA LEU A 30 8.95 -10.44 -3.99
C LEU A 30 8.32 -11.84 -3.88
N ALA A 31 7.02 -11.93 -3.60
CA ALA A 31 6.31 -13.20 -3.56
C ALA A 31 6.02 -13.79 -4.94
N ILE A 32 6.08 -13.01 -6.03
CA ILE A 32 5.76 -13.47 -7.39
C ILE A 32 6.71 -14.60 -7.84
N PRO A 33 8.06 -14.47 -7.76
CA PRO A 33 8.96 -15.57 -8.10
C PRO A 33 8.71 -16.82 -7.24
N VAL A 34 8.49 -16.65 -5.94
CA VAL A 34 8.22 -17.75 -5.01
C VAL A 34 6.97 -18.53 -5.45
N MET A 35 5.92 -17.83 -5.86
CA MET A 35 4.69 -18.45 -6.36
C MET A 35 4.89 -19.15 -7.71
N LEU A 36 5.67 -18.57 -8.62
CA LEU A 36 5.92 -19.14 -9.95
C LEU A 36 6.74 -20.43 -9.89
N TYR A 37 7.75 -20.50 -9.01
CA TYR A 37 8.61 -21.67 -8.83
C TYR A 37 8.04 -22.75 -7.89
N GLY A 38 6.89 -22.50 -7.24
CA GLY A 38 6.23 -23.50 -6.39
C GLY A 38 5.76 -24.75 -7.17
N ASN A 39 5.49 -25.85 -6.48
CA ASN A 39 5.02 -27.11 -7.09
C ASN A 39 3.50 -27.16 -7.34
N GLU A 40 2.85 -26.00 -7.36
CA GLU A 40 1.40 -25.84 -7.53
C GLU A 40 0.94 -26.06 -8.98
N THR A 41 -0.35 -26.34 -9.18
CA THR A 41 -0.96 -26.41 -10.52
C THR A 41 -0.85 -25.07 -11.26
N ALA A 42 -0.63 -25.09 -12.58
CA ALA A 42 -0.44 -23.88 -13.40
C ALA A 42 -1.56 -22.83 -13.23
N VAL A 43 -2.81 -23.28 -13.08
CA VAL A 43 -3.96 -22.40 -12.83
C VAL A 43 -3.83 -21.63 -11.52
N ILE A 44 -3.41 -22.30 -10.44
CA ILE A 44 -3.22 -21.69 -9.11
C ILE A 44 -2.09 -20.65 -9.17
N LYS A 45 -1.01 -20.96 -9.90
CA LYS A 45 0.10 -20.01 -10.11
C LYS A 45 -0.38 -18.72 -10.76
N ILE A 46 -1.12 -18.83 -11.87
CA ILE A 46 -1.61 -17.67 -12.62
C ILE A 46 -2.53 -16.82 -11.74
N ILE A 47 -3.48 -17.44 -11.04
CA ILE A 47 -4.43 -16.73 -10.17
C ILE A 47 -3.68 -16.02 -9.04
N ASN A 48 -2.78 -16.71 -8.34
CA ASN A 48 -2.04 -16.13 -7.21
C ASN A 48 -1.09 -15.03 -7.66
N SER A 49 -0.36 -15.19 -8.77
CA SER A 49 0.47 -14.13 -9.34
C SER A 49 -0.37 -12.92 -9.75
N PHE A 50 -1.56 -13.12 -10.32
CA PHE A 50 -2.46 -12.02 -10.67
C PHE A 50 -2.98 -11.28 -9.43
N LEU A 51 -3.38 -12.01 -8.38
CA LEU A 51 -3.79 -11.41 -7.10
C LEU A 51 -2.65 -10.64 -6.43
N LEU A 52 -1.42 -11.14 -6.49
CA LEU A 52 -0.23 -10.44 -5.98
C LEU A 52 0.01 -9.12 -6.73
N LEU A 53 -0.12 -9.11 -8.05
CA LEU A 53 0.01 -7.90 -8.86
C LEU A 53 -1.08 -6.87 -8.53
N ILE A 54 -2.32 -7.32 -8.37
CA ILE A 54 -3.44 -6.47 -7.94
C ILE A 54 -3.15 -5.87 -6.56
N GLY A 55 -2.74 -6.70 -5.59
CA GLY A 55 -2.41 -6.26 -4.24
C GLY A 55 -1.29 -5.22 -4.23
N ALA A 56 -0.22 -5.46 -4.99
CA ALA A 56 0.88 -4.51 -5.14
C ALA A 56 0.40 -3.18 -5.73
N TYR A 57 -0.42 -3.21 -6.79
CA TYR A 57 -0.96 -2.02 -7.43
C TYR A 57 -1.82 -1.17 -6.48
N PHE A 58 -2.77 -1.81 -5.78
CA PHE A 58 -3.63 -1.09 -4.84
C PHE A 58 -2.85 -0.52 -3.66
N SER A 59 -1.85 -1.24 -3.16
CA SER A 59 -1.02 -0.75 -2.06
C SER A 59 -0.20 0.48 -2.46
N LEU A 60 0.38 0.49 -3.67
CA LEU A 60 1.05 1.68 -4.22
C LEU A 60 0.07 2.85 -4.44
N LEU A 61 -1.15 2.55 -4.90
CA LEU A 61 -2.19 3.56 -5.09
C LEU A 61 -2.60 4.21 -3.77
N ILE A 62 -2.77 3.41 -2.71
CA ILE A 62 -3.09 3.88 -1.35
C ILE A 62 -1.94 4.76 -0.81
N SER A 63 -0.69 4.31 -0.91
CA SER A 63 0.48 5.09 -0.49
C SER A 63 0.51 6.46 -1.19
N ARG A 64 0.31 6.47 -2.51
CA ARG A 64 0.26 7.71 -3.30
C ARG A 64 -0.89 8.62 -2.88
N HIS A 65 -2.06 8.04 -2.58
CA HIS A 65 -3.22 8.81 -2.13
C HIS A 65 -3.00 9.42 -0.74
N LEU A 66 -2.41 8.67 0.20
CA LEU A 66 -2.06 9.13 1.54
C LEU A 66 -1.07 10.31 1.48
N ARG A 67 0.02 10.18 0.70
CA ARG A 67 1.01 11.26 0.53
C ARG A 67 0.41 12.49 -0.15
N ARG A 68 -0.51 12.33 -1.10
CA ARG A 68 -1.20 13.45 -1.74
C ARG A 68 -2.14 14.18 -0.78
N ASN A 69 -2.80 13.45 0.12
CA ASN A 69 -3.68 14.04 1.12
C ASN A 69 -2.90 14.79 2.22
N LYS A 70 -1.66 14.34 2.53
CA LYS A 70 -0.72 15.08 3.38
C LYS A 70 -0.38 16.46 2.81
N HIS A 71 -0.05 16.54 1.51
CA HIS A 71 0.30 17.82 0.87
C HIS A 71 -0.86 18.83 0.93
N LYS A 72 -2.10 18.36 0.77
CA LYS A 72 -3.30 19.20 0.87
C LYS A 72 -3.57 19.72 2.29
N GLN A 73 -3.09 19.04 3.34
CA GLN A 73 -3.25 19.47 4.73
C GLN A 73 -2.18 20.46 5.19
N GLY A 74 -1.06 20.58 4.47
CA GLY A 74 -0.01 21.58 4.75
C GLY A 74 -0.26 22.96 4.13
N GLU A 75 -1.27 23.09 3.25
CA GLU A 75 -1.63 24.33 2.56
C GLU A 75 -2.87 25.03 3.16
N THR A 76 -3.44 24.51 4.25
CA THR A 76 -4.59 25.06 4.99
C THR A 76 -4.26 25.30 6.46
#